data_AF-A0A922FSU3-F1
#
_entry.id   AF-A0A922FSU3-F1
#
_cell.length_a   1.000
_cell.length_b   1.000
_cell.length_c   1.000
_cell.angle_alpha   90.00
_cell.angle_beta   90.00
_cell.angle_gamma   90.00
#
_symmetry.space_group_name_H-M   'P 1'
#
loop_
_entity.id
_entity.type
_entity.pdbx_description
1 polymer ?
#
loop_
_entity_poly.entity_id
_entity_poly.type
_entity_poly.pdbx_seq_one_letter_code
_entity_poly.pdbx_strand_id
1 'polypeptide(L)'
;MAATISLSSSSTLVSVRCSTRASKTTSQRQGRVVGNLGHLAQVVRKDMEFLKKGISRGVEWMNETLHVQRVSKTVDDFLWLRYLEDPHAPPLHPRSWPQPSYPELSGVDLLLADLKALEAYAGYLYYLSKAWSKPLPEVYDPQDIADYFSRRPHIVAFRLLEVFFSFASAAVQIRTSGIRKFLRLSSYKVIDGDISQYHFGMVLKETMLNLGPAFIKVGQSLSTRPDIIGPEISKALSELHDQIPPFSRAVAMKIIEEELGSPVESFFRNISEEPVAAASFGQVYRGTTVDGFTVAVKVQRPDLLHLVVRDIYILRLALGLLHKIAKRKGDPRLYADELGKGLVGELDYTLEAANASEFQEAHLPFPFIRVPKMFRHLTRKRVLTMEWIVGESPTDLLSVSTGNPVDLGSPYLERQKLEAKKRLLDLVNKGVEASLVQLLETGLLHADPHPGNLRYTPSGQIAFLDFGLLCRMEKKHQFAMLASIIHIVNGDWASLVHALTEMDVVRPGTDIWRVTMDLEYALGEVEFKDGIPDVKFSRVLGKIWSVALKYHFRMPPYYTLLLRSLASLEGLAVSGDKSFKTFEAAYPYVVQKLLTDNSAATRKILHSVVLNRKMEFRWQRLALFLRVGKA
;
A
#
# COMPACT_ATOMS: atom_id res chain seq x y z
N MET A 1 13.28 24.41 -77.63
CA MET A 1 12.96 23.96 -79.00
C MET A 1 11.76 23.04 -78.85
N ALA A 2 10.55 23.46 -79.22
CA ALA A 2 10.05 23.57 -80.60
C ALA A 2 9.71 22.16 -81.16
N ALA A 3 8.51 21.88 -81.70
CA ALA A 3 7.35 22.74 -81.94
C ALA A 3 6.06 21.94 -82.30
N THR A 4 4.87 22.58 -82.16
CA THR A 4 3.71 22.55 -83.11
C THR A 4 3.03 21.19 -83.46
N ILE A 5 1.89 21.02 -84.17
CA ILE A 5 0.88 21.84 -84.93
C ILE A 5 -0.43 20.98 -85.00
N SER A 6 -1.66 21.39 -85.39
CA SER A 6 -2.52 22.57 -85.12
C SER A 6 -3.88 22.40 -85.86
N LEU A 7 -4.97 23.05 -85.40
CA LEU A 7 -6.18 23.40 -86.22
C LEU A 7 -7.05 22.22 -86.73
N SER A 8 -8.31 22.33 -87.20
CA SER A 8 -9.33 23.40 -87.42
C SER A 8 -10.71 22.72 -87.60
N SER A 9 -11.79 23.03 -86.87
CA SER A 9 -12.80 24.09 -87.07
C SER A 9 -13.68 24.03 -88.34
N SER A 10 -14.98 23.72 -88.17
CA SER A 10 -16.13 24.23 -88.95
C SER A 10 -17.47 23.60 -88.44
N SER A 11 -18.67 24.17 -88.59
CA SER A 11 -19.19 25.53 -88.34
C SER A 11 -20.67 25.61 -88.78
N THR A 12 -21.60 25.93 -87.87
CA THR A 12 -22.94 26.56 -88.14
C THR A 12 -23.95 25.82 -89.06
N LEU A 13 -25.27 26.05 -89.06
CA LEU A 13 -26.10 27.22 -88.71
C LEU A 13 -27.59 26.82 -88.48
N VAL A 14 -28.43 27.84 -88.28
CA VAL A 14 -29.92 27.89 -88.34
C VAL A 14 -30.69 27.74 -87.01
N SER A 15 -31.65 28.65 -86.83
CA SER A 15 -32.49 28.89 -85.66
C SER A 15 -33.98 28.71 -85.99
N VAL A 16 -34.85 28.59 -84.96
CA VAL A 16 -36.03 29.47 -84.72
C VAL A 16 -36.99 28.93 -83.63
N ARG A 17 -37.19 29.74 -82.58
CA ARG A 17 -38.36 29.99 -81.68
C ARG A 17 -39.19 28.88 -80.99
N CYS A 18 -39.47 29.17 -79.71
CA CYS A 18 -40.58 28.77 -78.82
C CYS A 18 -40.65 27.29 -78.39
N SER A 19 -41.07 26.94 -77.15
CA SER A 19 -41.70 27.74 -76.08
C SER A 19 -41.04 27.57 -74.68
N THR A 20 -41.72 28.04 -73.63
CA THR A 20 -41.21 28.36 -72.29
C THR A 20 -40.91 27.17 -71.35
N ARG A 21 -40.15 27.50 -70.28
CA ARG A 21 -39.68 26.67 -69.13
C ARG A 21 -38.53 25.69 -69.43
N ALA A 22 -37.31 26.12 -69.07
CA ALA A 22 -36.13 25.26 -68.98
C ALA A 22 -35.57 25.26 -67.54
N SER A 23 -35.10 24.09 -67.10
CA SER A 23 -34.61 23.78 -65.76
C SER A 23 -33.11 24.08 -65.58
N LYS A 24 -32.67 24.11 -64.32
CA LYS A 24 -31.29 24.42 -63.92
C LYS A 24 -30.33 23.26 -64.15
N THR A 25 -29.17 23.55 -64.73
CA THR A 25 -27.81 23.23 -64.24
C THR A 25 -26.85 24.07 -65.11
N THR A 26 -25.71 24.61 -64.65
CA THR A 26 -24.58 23.95 -63.95
C THR A 26 -23.70 25.02 -63.26
N SER A 27 -22.71 24.56 -62.48
CA SER A 27 -21.44 25.23 -62.16
C SER A 27 -21.31 25.97 -60.82
N GLN A 28 -20.33 25.49 -60.04
CA GLN A 28 -19.77 26.13 -58.85
C GLN A 28 -18.72 27.17 -59.27
N ARG A 29 -18.58 28.28 -58.52
CA ARG A 29 -17.51 28.39 -57.50
C ARG A 29 -17.57 29.66 -56.64
N GLN A 30 -17.17 29.47 -55.38
CA GLN A 30 -16.70 30.46 -54.40
C GLN A 30 -17.67 31.55 -53.89
N GLY A 31 -18.25 31.25 -52.74
CA GLY A 31 -18.70 32.20 -51.72
C GLY A 31 -18.74 31.49 -50.36
N ARG A 32 -18.10 32.03 -49.32
CA ARG A 32 -18.10 31.43 -47.97
C ARG A 32 -19.52 31.43 -47.39
N VAL A 33 -20.02 30.28 -46.96
CA VAL A 33 -21.19 30.17 -46.08
C VAL A 33 -20.80 29.38 -44.83
N VAL A 34 -21.11 29.93 -43.66
CA VAL A 34 -20.73 29.39 -42.35
C VAL A 34 -21.60 28.18 -41.99
N GLY A 35 -20.97 27.00 -41.89
CA GLY A 35 -21.61 25.71 -41.59
C GLY A 35 -21.91 25.48 -40.11
N ASN A 36 -22.81 26.29 -39.55
CA ASN A 36 -23.69 26.00 -38.40
C ASN A 36 -23.18 25.08 -37.25
N LEU A 37 -22.35 25.64 -36.35
CA LEU A 37 -21.99 25.04 -35.04
C LEU A 37 -23.20 24.74 -34.13
N GLY A 38 -24.38 25.31 -34.42
CA GLY A 38 -25.59 25.13 -33.62
C GLY A 38 -26.08 23.68 -33.56
N HIS A 39 -26.03 22.95 -34.68
CA HIS A 39 -26.56 21.58 -34.73
C HIS A 39 -25.75 20.59 -33.88
N LEU A 40 -24.41 20.74 -33.87
CA LEU A 40 -23.54 19.88 -33.07
C LEU A 40 -23.69 20.16 -31.57
N ALA A 41 -23.83 21.44 -31.18
CA ALA A 41 -24.19 21.81 -29.81
C ALA A 41 -25.58 21.30 -29.39
N GLN A 42 -26.54 21.24 -30.31
CA GLN A 42 -27.91 20.76 -30.03
C GLN A 42 -27.99 19.24 -29.88
N VAL A 43 -27.19 18.49 -30.67
CA VAL A 43 -27.02 17.03 -30.52
C VAL A 43 -26.32 16.71 -29.20
N VAL A 44 -25.15 17.31 -28.93
CA VAL A 44 -24.42 17.11 -27.66
C VAL A 44 -25.27 17.49 -26.44
N ARG A 45 -26.11 18.52 -26.53
CA ARG A 45 -27.05 18.88 -25.46
C ARG A 45 -28.18 17.87 -25.30
N LYS A 46 -28.74 17.32 -26.38
CA LYS A 46 -29.73 16.23 -26.31
C LYS A 46 -29.14 14.96 -25.71
N ASP A 47 -27.92 14.58 -26.10
CA ASP A 47 -27.24 13.40 -25.56
C ASP A 47 -26.88 13.59 -24.08
N MET A 48 -26.49 14.81 -23.68
CA MET A 48 -26.25 15.15 -22.28
C MET A 48 -27.55 15.17 -21.44
N GLU A 49 -28.67 15.63 -22.00
CA GLU A 49 -29.99 15.56 -21.35
C GLU A 49 -30.54 14.12 -21.30
N PHE A 50 -30.23 13.28 -22.29
CA PHE A 50 -30.53 11.84 -22.30
C PHE A 50 -29.72 11.10 -21.23
N LEU A 51 -28.39 11.29 -21.19
CA LEU A 51 -27.51 10.76 -20.15
C LEU A 51 -27.96 11.22 -18.75
N LYS A 52 -28.29 12.49 -18.58
CA LYS A 52 -28.76 13.02 -17.27
C LYS A 52 -30.10 12.42 -16.84
N LYS A 53 -31.02 12.16 -17.77
CA LYS A 53 -32.31 11.45 -17.52
C LYS A 53 -32.15 9.93 -17.35
N GLY A 54 -31.07 9.35 -17.84
CA GLY A 54 -30.69 7.95 -17.59
C GLY A 54 -30.08 7.78 -16.21
N ILE A 55 -29.14 8.67 -15.85
CA ILE A 55 -28.47 8.67 -14.55
C ILE A 55 -29.47 8.98 -13.42
N SER A 56 -30.38 9.95 -13.57
CA SER A 56 -31.37 10.26 -12.53
C SER A 56 -32.34 9.11 -12.27
N ARG A 57 -32.84 8.45 -13.32
CA ARG A 57 -33.69 7.25 -13.18
C ARG A 57 -32.92 6.04 -12.68
N GLY A 58 -31.62 5.93 -12.99
CA GLY A 58 -30.74 4.92 -12.43
C GLY A 58 -30.62 5.06 -10.90
N VAL A 59 -30.51 6.29 -10.38
CA VAL A 59 -30.36 6.54 -8.93
C VAL A 59 -31.65 6.26 -8.15
N GLU A 60 -32.84 6.55 -8.70
CA GLU A 60 -34.11 6.21 -8.05
C GLU A 60 -34.41 4.70 -8.13
N TRP A 61 -34.19 4.06 -9.28
CA TRP A 61 -34.37 2.60 -9.44
C TRP A 61 -33.39 1.77 -8.59
N MET A 62 -32.16 2.25 -8.40
CA MET A 62 -31.14 1.57 -7.60
C MET A 62 -31.45 1.52 -6.09
N ASN A 63 -32.41 2.33 -5.61
CA ASN A 63 -32.85 2.32 -4.21
C ASN A 63 -34.01 1.34 -3.91
N GLU A 64 -34.80 0.93 -4.91
CA GLU A 64 -36.04 0.17 -4.68
C GLU A 64 -35.97 -1.33 -4.97
N THR A 65 -34.87 -1.90 -5.52
CA THR A 65 -34.82 -3.37 -5.73
C THR A 65 -33.42 -3.99 -5.63
N LEU A 66 -33.25 -4.88 -4.65
CA LEU A 66 -32.03 -5.59 -4.25
C LEU A 66 -31.53 -6.66 -5.26
N HIS A 67 -31.22 -6.28 -6.51
CA HIS A 67 -30.67 -7.19 -7.53
C HIS A 67 -29.40 -6.70 -8.26
N VAL A 68 -28.88 -5.52 -7.91
CA VAL A 68 -27.74 -4.87 -8.61
C VAL A 68 -26.45 -5.71 -8.64
N GLN A 69 -26.10 -6.40 -7.56
CA GLN A 69 -24.85 -7.19 -7.48
C GLN A 69 -24.76 -8.31 -8.51
N ARG A 70 -25.88 -8.96 -8.87
CA ARG A 70 -25.85 -10.10 -9.80
C ARG A 70 -25.77 -9.65 -11.26
N VAL A 71 -26.41 -8.52 -11.59
CA VAL A 71 -26.34 -7.93 -12.94
C VAL A 71 -24.99 -7.28 -13.21
N SER A 72 -24.44 -6.50 -12.26
CA SER A 72 -23.08 -5.94 -12.39
C SER A 72 -22.06 -7.06 -12.64
N LYS A 73 -22.04 -8.12 -11.82
CA LYS A 73 -21.05 -9.19 -11.98
C LYS A 73 -21.17 -9.93 -13.32
N THR A 74 -22.38 -10.12 -13.83
CA THR A 74 -22.60 -10.77 -15.15
C THR A 74 -22.19 -9.86 -16.31
N VAL A 75 -22.43 -8.55 -16.20
CA VAL A 75 -22.01 -7.55 -17.19
C VAL A 75 -20.49 -7.35 -17.16
N ASP A 76 -19.87 -7.39 -15.98
CA ASP A 76 -18.41 -7.44 -15.84
C ASP A 76 -17.87 -8.73 -16.47
N ASP A 77 -18.20 -9.94 -15.99
CA ASP A 77 -17.64 -11.20 -16.54
C ASP A 77 -17.81 -11.33 -18.08
N PHE A 78 -18.84 -10.70 -18.68
CA PHE A 78 -19.04 -10.58 -20.13
C PHE A 78 -18.18 -9.49 -20.80
N LEU A 79 -18.15 -8.24 -20.28
CA LEU A 79 -17.29 -7.16 -20.78
C LEU A 79 -15.80 -7.51 -20.71
N TRP A 80 -15.44 -8.33 -19.72
CA TRP A 80 -14.08 -8.70 -19.39
C TRP A 80 -13.56 -9.91 -20.20
N LEU A 81 -14.43 -10.59 -20.95
CA LEU A 81 -14.09 -11.77 -21.75
C LEU A 81 -13.36 -12.87 -20.94
N ARG A 82 -13.70 -12.98 -19.65
CA ARG A 82 -13.00 -13.82 -18.67
C ARG A 82 -13.01 -15.31 -19.03
N TYR A 83 -14.05 -15.74 -19.75
CA TYR A 83 -14.20 -17.09 -20.31
C TYR A 83 -13.27 -17.41 -21.49
N LEU A 84 -12.45 -16.45 -21.96
CA LEU A 84 -11.44 -16.67 -23.00
C LEU A 84 -10.03 -16.85 -22.45
N GLU A 85 -9.77 -16.68 -21.15
CA GLU A 85 -8.43 -16.87 -20.58
C GLU A 85 -8.05 -18.37 -20.53
N ASP A 86 -6.92 -18.72 -21.14
CA ASP A 86 -6.41 -20.10 -21.23
C ASP A 86 -5.10 -20.20 -20.41
N PRO A 87 -5.10 -20.88 -19.25
CA PRO A 87 -3.92 -21.09 -18.42
C PRO A 87 -2.77 -21.85 -19.10
N HIS A 88 -3.02 -22.53 -20.22
CA HIS A 88 -2.05 -23.39 -20.92
C HIS A 88 -1.54 -22.81 -22.24
N ALA A 89 -1.82 -21.53 -22.53
CA ALA A 89 -1.39 -20.89 -23.78
C ALA A 89 0.15 -20.73 -23.89
N PRO A 90 0.80 -21.25 -24.96
CA PRO A 90 2.25 -21.13 -25.15
C PRO A 90 2.68 -19.70 -25.54
N PRO A 91 3.94 -19.31 -25.29
CA PRO A 91 4.47 -17.98 -25.62
C PRO A 91 4.41 -17.69 -27.12
N LEU A 92 4.13 -16.42 -27.46
CA LEU A 92 3.87 -15.96 -28.84
C LEU A 92 5.00 -15.06 -29.37
N HIS A 93 5.33 -15.22 -30.64
CA HIS A 93 6.11 -14.23 -31.40
C HIS A 93 5.18 -13.24 -32.13
N PRO A 94 5.50 -11.93 -32.17
CA PRO A 94 4.69 -10.94 -32.86
C PRO A 94 4.77 -11.14 -34.39
N ARG A 95 3.61 -11.15 -35.06
CA ARG A 95 3.51 -11.05 -36.52
C ARG A 95 3.08 -9.62 -36.91
N SER A 96 3.77 -9.04 -37.90
CA SER A 96 3.49 -7.70 -38.41
C SER A 96 2.22 -7.66 -39.26
N TRP A 97 1.55 -6.50 -39.27
CA TRP A 97 0.44 -6.23 -40.19
C TRP A 97 0.91 -6.35 -41.65
N PRO A 98 0.23 -7.13 -42.52
CA PRO A 98 0.64 -7.28 -43.92
C PRO A 98 0.43 -5.98 -44.69
N GLN A 99 1.43 -5.57 -45.48
CA GLN A 99 1.28 -4.49 -46.45
C GLN A 99 0.62 -5.04 -47.72
N PRO A 100 -0.37 -4.35 -48.31
CA PRO A 100 -0.94 -4.74 -49.60
C PRO A 100 0.11 -4.52 -50.70
N SER A 101 0.54 -5.61 -51.33
CA SER A 101 1.46 -5.57 -52.48
C SER A 101 0.71 -5.94 -53.76
N TYR A 102 0.62 -4.99 -54.69
CA TYR A 102 0.00 -5.17 -56.00
C TYR A 102 0.93 -4.71 -57.13
N PRO A 103 1.95 -5.51 -57.51
CA PRO A 103 2.57 -5.40 -58.82
C PRO A 103 1.70 -6.10 -59.87
N GLU A 104 1.58 -5.45 -61.03
CA GLU A 104 0.86 -5.84 -62.26
C GLU A 104 0.77 -7.35 -62.54
N LEU A 105 -0.34 -8.01 -62.18
CA LEU A 105 -0.51 -9.47 -62.29
C LEU A 105 -1.94 -9.90 -62.70
N SER A 106 -2.08 -11.17 -63.10
CA SER A 106 -3.30 -11.71 -63.71
C SER A 106 -4.39 -12.06 -62.69
N GLY A 107 -5.59 -12.40 -63.16
CA GLY A 107 -6.73 -12.75 -62.29
C GLY A 107 -6.49 -13.96 -61.37
N VAL A 108 -5.58 -14.88 -61.75
CA VAL A 108 -5.20 -16.03 -60.89
C VAL A 108 -4.27 -15.59 -59.78
N ASP A 109 -3.34 -14.68 -60.08
CA ASP A 109 -2.37 -14.15 -59.11
C ASP A 109 -3.05 -13.25 -58.07
N LEU A 110 -4.05 -12.45 -58.49
CA LEU A 110 -4.92 -11.69 -57.59
C LEU A 110 -5.64 -12.62 -56.59
N LEU A 111 -6.24 -13.71 -57.08
CA LEU A 111 -6.93 -14.68 -56.24
C LEU A 111 -5.98 -15.40 -55.27
N LEU A 112 -4.73 -15.63 -55.69
CA LEU A 112 -3.67 -16.21 -54.86
C LEU A 112 -3.10 -15.21 -53.84
N ALA A 113 -3.09 -13.91 -54.16
CA ALA A 113 -2.75 -12.83 -53.25
C ALA A 113 -3.85 -12.62 -52.19
N ASP A 114 -5.14 -12.66 -52.59
CA ASP A 114 -6.28 -12.61 -51.69
C ASP A 114 -6.31 -13.81 -50.72
N LEU A 115 -5.98 -15.02 -51.20
CA LEU A 115 -5.83 -16.21 -50.35
C LEU A 115 -4.71 -16.04 -49.30
N LYS A 116 -3.54 -15.50 -49.70
CA LYS A 116 -2.45 -15.19 -48.77
C LYS A 116 -2.81 -14.07 -47.79
N ALA A 117 -3.56 -13.06 -48.22
CA ALA A 117 -4.06 -12.02 -47.35
C ALA A 117 -5.03 -12.59 -46.32
N LEU A 118 -5.96 -13.46 -46.75
CA LEU A 118 -6.93 -14.14 -45.88
C LEU A 118 -6.25 -15.08 -44.87
N GLU A 119 -5.20 -15.81 -45.28
CA GLU A 119 -4.35 -16.59 -44.37
C GLU A 119 -3.65 -15.69 -43.33
N ALA A 120 -3.10 -14.55 -43.77
CA ALA A 120 -2.47 -13.58 -42.86
C ALA A 120 -3.50 -12.95 -41.89
N TYR A 121 -4.71 -12.63 -42.34
CA TYR A 121 -5.80 -12.14 -41.50
C TYR A 121 -6.27 -13.20 -40.50
N ALA A 122 -6.42 -14.46 -40.92
CA ALA A 122 -6.77 -15.57 -40.03
C ALA A 122 -5.68 -15.79 -38.97
N GLY A 123 -4.40 -15.76 -39.37
CA GLY A 123 -3.26 -15.81 -38.45
C GLY A 123 -3.19 -14.64 -37.47
N TYR A 124 -3.58 -13.43 -37.91
CA TYR A 124 -3.67 -12.24 -37.06
C TYR A 124 -4.85 -12.29 -36.08
N LEU A 125 -6.02 -12.77 -36.51
CA LEU A 125 -7.19 -12.99 -35.65
C LEU A 125 -6.93 -14.09 -34.62
N TYR A 126 -6.25 -15.18 -35.02
CA TYR A 126 -5.79 -16.23 -34.09
C TYR A 126 -4.77 -15.68 -33.08
N TYR A 127 -3.83 -14.85 -33.54
CA TYR A 127 -2.89 -14.14 -32.66
C TYR A 127 -3.62 -13.21 -31.69
N LEU A 128 -4.59 -12.42 -32.14
CA LEU A 128 -5.41 -11.55 -31.26
C LEU A 128 -6.19 -12.38 -30.23
N SER A 129 -6.84 -13.47 -30.67
CA SER A 129 -7.56 -14.40 -29.80
C SER A 129 -6.65 -14.96 -28.70
N LYS A 130 -5.46 -15.47 -29.05
CA LYS A 130 -4.48 -15.92 -28.04
C LYS A 130 -3.85 -14.79 -27.23
N ALA A 131 -3.72 -13.59 -27.79
CA ALA A 131 -3.23 -12.43 -27.08
C ALA A 131 -4.22 -11.95 -26.01
N TRP A 132 -5.52 -12.18 -26.23
CA TRP A 132 -6.63 -11.91 -25.31
C TRP A 132 -6.91 -13.09 -24.37
N SER A 133 -6.42 -14.30 -24.69
CA SER A 133 -6.46 -15.46 -23.78
C SER A 133 -5.30 -15.51 -22.78
N LYS A 134 -4.27 -14.64 -22.89
CA LYS A 134 -3.16 -14.59 -21.93
C LYS A 134 -3.73 -14.26 -20.53
N PRO A 135 -3.59 -15.15 -19.53
CA PRO A 135 -4.12 -14.92 -18.18
C PRO A 135 -3.39 -13.76 -17.48
N LEU A 136 -4.00 -13.24 -16.42
CA LEU A 136 -3.35 -12.27 -15.55
C LEU A 136 -2.11 -12.91 -14.88
N PRO A 137 -0.94 -12.27 -14.85
CA PRO A 137 0.25 -12.83 -14.19
C PRO A 137 0.03 -12.92 -12.67
N GLU A 138 0.31 -14.08 -12.09
CA GLU A 138 0.24 -14.29 -10.64
C GLU A 138 1.37 -13.58 -9.88
N VAL A 139 2.54 -13.46 -10.50
CA VAL A 139 3.71 -12.75 -9.96
C VAL A 139 3.74 -11.35 -10.55
N TYR A 140 4.03 -10.34 -9.71
CA TYR A 140 4.15 -8.97 -10.20
C TYR A 140 5.41 -8.78 -11.05
N ASP A 141 5.23 -8.65 -12.36
CA ASP A 141 6.21 -8.05 -13.27
C ASP A 141 5.58 -6.85 -14.01
N PRO A 142 6.23 -5.66 -13.99
CA PRO A 142 5.67 -4.45 -14.55
C PRO A 142 5.65 -4.38 -16.09
N GLN A 143 6.32 -5.30 -16.80
CA GLN A 143 6.22 -5.46 -18.26
C GLN A 143 5.05 -6.38 -18.59
N ASP A 144 4.95 -7.56 -17.96
CA ASP A 144 3.83 -8.49 -18.18
C ASP A 144 2.47 -7.86 -17.87
N ILE A 145 2.39 -7.06 -16.81
CA ILE A 145 1.17 -6.32 -16.44
C ILE A 145 0.84 -5.24 -17.47
N ALA A 146 1.85 -4.53 -18.00
CA ALA A 146 1.64 -3.54 -19.04
C ALA A 146 1.20 -4.18 -20.37
N ASP A 147 1.74 -5.35 -20.71
CA ASP A 147 1.34 -6.16 -21.86
C ASP A 147 -0.09 -6.71 -21.71
N TYR A 148 -0.48 -7.13 -20.51
CA TYR A 148 -1.84 -7.60 -20.22
C TYR A 148 -2.88 -6.48 -20.38
N PHE A 149 -2.61 -5.29 -19.82
CA PHE A 149 -3.56 -4.17 -19.84
C PHE A 149 -3.56 -3.33 -21.12
N SER A 150 -2.42 -3.23 -21.83
CA SER A 150 -2.38 -2.54 -23.12
C SER A 150 -3.28 -3.20 -24.18
N ARG A 151 -3.47 -4.52 -24.07
CA ARG A 151 -4.41 -5.31 -24.90
C ARG A 151 -5.87 -5.14 -24.47
N ARG A 152 -6.13 -4.70 -23.24
CA ARG A 152 -7.47 -4.56 -22.64
C ARG A 152 -7.72 -3.15 -22.10
N PRO A 153 -7.62 -2.09 -22.93
CA PRO A 153 -7.69 -0.70 -22.47
C PRO A 153 -9.05 -0.34 -21.84
N HIS A 154 -10.13 -1.04 -22.19
CA HIS A 154 -11.47 -0.83 -21.62
C HIS A 154 -11.53 -1.13 -20.11
N ILE A 155 -10.80 -2.16 -19.63
CA ILE A 155 -10.69 -2.51 -18.20
C ILE A 155 -10.07 -1.36 -17.39
N VAL A 156 -9.07 -0.70 -17.99
CA VAL A 156 -8.33 0.39 -17.34
C VAL A 156 -9.08 1.72 -17.45
N ALA A 157 -9.73 2.00 -18.59
CA ALA A 157 -10.31 3.30 -18.90
C ALA A 157 -11.39 3.73 -17.88
N PHE A 158 -12.36 2.86 -17.57
CA PHE A 158 -13.41 3.18 -16.61
C PHE A 158 -12.86 3.41 -15.20
N ARG A 159 -11.95 2.54 -14.74
CA ARG A 159 -11.30 2.69 -13.44
C ARG A 159 -10.42 3.94 -13.36
N LEU A 160 -9.72 4.29 -14.44
CA LEU A 160 -8.89 5.49 -14.50
C LEU A 160 -9.76 6.76 -14.41
N LEU A 161 -10.94 6.77 -15.04
CA LEU A 161 -11.93 7.84 -14.88
C LEU A 161 -12.44 7.93 -13.44
N GLU A 162 -12.82 6.81 -12.83
CA GLU A 162 -13.26 6.75 -11.43
C GLU A 162 -12.20 7.30 -10.47
N VAL A 163 -10.95 6.81 -10.58
CA VAL A 163 -9.80 7.31 -9.81
C VAL A 163 -9.60 8.81 -10.05
N PHE A 164 -9.62 9.26 -11.30
CA PHE A 164 -9.47 10.67 -11.64
C PHE A 164 -10.57 11.55 -11.03
N PHE A 165 -11.85 11.15 -11.13
CA PHE A 165 -12.96 11.90 -10.56
C PHE A 165 -12.91 11.95 -9.02
N SER A 166 -12.50 10.85 -8.36
CA SER A 166 -12.32 10.83 -6.90
C SER A 166 -11.25 11.82 -6.46
N PHE A 167 -10.06 11.80 -7.09
CA PHE A 167 -8.99 12.76 -6.78
C PHE A 167 -9.33 14.20 -7.21
N ALA A 168 -10.09 14.39 -8.29
CA ALA A 168 -10.56 15.72 -8.70
C ALA A 168 -11.59 16.30 -7.72
N SER A 169 -12.51 15.48 -7.22
CA SER A 169 -13.47 15.84 -6.17
C SER A 169 -12.75 16.26 -4.89
N ALA A 170 -11.79 15.45 -4.43
CA ALA A 170 -10.90 15.76 -3.31
C ALA A 170 -10.19 17.12 -3.49
N ALA A 171 -9.58 17.36 -4.66
CA ALA A 171 -8.91 18.62 -4.96
C ALA A 171 -9.88 19.83 -4.93
N VAL A 172 -11.12 19.66 -5.38
CA VAL A 172 -12.17 20.69 -5.30
C VAL A 172 -12.60 20.92 -3.84
N GLN A 173 -12.77 19.87 -3.02
CA GLN A 173 -13.07 19.99 -1.60
C GLN A 173 -11.96 20.77 -0.87
N ILE A 174 -10.70 20.40 -1.05
CA ILE A 174 -9.54 21.09 -0.47
C ILE A 174 -9.54 22.58 -0.88
N ARG A 175 -9.73 22.87 -2.17
CA ARG A 175 -9.71 24.25 -2.69
C ARG A 175 -10.89 25.09 -2.21
N THR A 176 -12.09 24.51 -2.12
CA THR A 176 -13.29 25.21 -1.63
C THR A 176 -13.27 25.44 -0.12
N SER A 177 -12.77 24.49 0.66
CA SER A 177 -12.47 24.68 2.09
C SER A 177 -11.43 25.78 2.30
N GLY A 178 -10.34 25.77 1.52
CA GLY A 178 -9.33 26.83 1.53
C GLY A 178 -9.90 28.22 1.21
N ILE A 179 -10.76 28.33 0.18
CA ILE A 179 -11.42 29.60 -0.19
C ILE A 179 -12.41 30.06 0.90
N ARG A 180 -13.19 29.16 1.51
CA ARG A 180 -14.08 29.51 2.65
C ARG A 180 -13.30 29.98 3.87
N LYS A 181 -12.11 29.42 4.12
CA LYS A 181 -11.21 29.83 5.21
C LYS A 181 -10.57 31.18 4.91
N PHE A 182 -10.09 31.39 3.68
CA PHE A 182 -9.51 32.65 3.20
C PHE A 182 -10.52 33.81 3.25
N LEU A 183 -11.78 33.59 2.86
CA LEU A 183 -12.86 34.58 2.97
C LEU A 183 -13.28 34.88 4.43
N ARG A 184 -12.87 34.07 5.41
CA ARG A 184 -13.13 34.28 6.85
C ARG A 184 -11.93 34.86 7.61
N LEU A 185 -10.71 34.69 7.14
CA LEU A 185 -9.49 35.18 7.81
C LEU A 185 -8.79 36.29 7.00
N SER A 186 -9.32 37.50 7.13
CA SER A 186 -8.62 38.74 6.75
C SER A 186 -7.55 39.17 7.78
N SER A 187 -7.20 38.33 8.75
CA SER A 187 -6.18 38.62 9.76
C SER A 187 -5.55 37.33 10.30
N TYR A 188 -4.30 37.44 10.78
CA TYR A 188 -3.41 36.37 11.28
C TYR A 188 -2.95 35.30 10.26
N LYS A 189 -1.79 35.58 9.63
CA LYS A 189 -0.88 34.54 9.09
C LYS A 189 0.20 34.24 10.12
N VAL A 190 0.36 32.96 10.51
CA VAL A 190 1.63 32.28 10.87
C VAL A 190 1.38 30.79 11.23
N ILE A 191 0.18 30.40 11.69
CA ILE A 191 -0.11 29.04 12.22
C ILE A 191 -0.77 28.09 11.18
N ASP A 192 -1.05 28.55 9.95
CA ASP A 192 -1.96 27.84 9.02
C ASP A 192 -1.35 26.67 8.23
N GLY A 193 -0.04 26.39 8.38
CA GLY A 193 0.69 25.39 7.61
C GLY A 193 0.32 23.94 7.93
N ASP A 194 0.53 23.51 9.18
CA ASP A 194 0.38 22.11 9.58
C ASP A 194 -1.09 21.67 9.57
N ILE A 195 -2.01 22.56 9.97
CA ILE A 195 -3.46 22.34 9.92
C ILE A 195 -3.93 22.08 8.47
N SER A 196 -3.31 22.72 7.48
CA SER A 196 -3.62 22.51 6.06
C SER A 196 -3.14 21.14 5.57
N GLN A 197 -1.96 20.68 6.02
CA GLN A 197 -1.45 19.35 5.66
C GLN A 197 -2.26 18.21 6.31
N TYR A 198 -2.64 18.35 7.59
CA TYR A 198 -3.49 17.37 8.26
C TYR A 198 -4.87 17.24 7.57
N HIS A 199 -5.52 18.37 7.26
CA HIS A 199 -6.79 18.36 6.52
C HIS A 199 -6.64 17.76 5.12
N PHE A 200 -5.52 18.02 4.42
CA PHE A 200 -5.23 17.35 3.15
C PHE A 200 -5.12 15.83 3.33
N GLY A 201 -4.43 15.37 4.39
CA GLY A 201 -4.31 13.96 4.74
C GLY A 201 -5.66 13.29 5.04
N MET A 202 -6.58 13.98 5.72
CA MET A 202 -7.94 13.48 5.97
C MET A 202 -8.75 13.30 4.69
N VAL A 203 -8.72 14.28 3.77
CA VAL A 203 -9.39 14.15 2.47
C VAL A 203 -8.75 13.04 1.62
N LEU A 204 -7.42 12.89 1.69
CA LEU A 204 -6.70 11.80 1.03
C LEU A 204 -7.11 10.43 1.59
N LYS A 205 -7.23 10.31 2.92
CA LYS A 205 -7.74 9.11 3.62
C LYS A 205 -9.11 8.70 3.10
N GLU A 206 -10.07 9.63 3.12
CA GLU A 206 -11.44 9.39 2.63
C GLU A 206 -11.45 8.99 1.14
N THR A 207 -10.62 9.64 0.32
CA THR A 207 -10.46 9.28 -1.10
C THR A 207 -9.93 7.85 -1.26
N MET A 208 -8.93 7.44 -0.47
CA MET A 208 -8.35 6.09 -0.50
C MET A 208 -9.36 5.03 -0.01
N LEU A 209 -10.13 5.32 1.04
CA LEU A 209 -11.22 4.45 1.51
C LEU A 209 -12.27 4.22 0.42
N ASN A 210 -12.74 5.29 -0.23
CA ASN A 210 -13.74 5.22 -1.29
C ASN A 210 -13.24 4.49 -2.55
N LEU A 211 -11.94 4.60 -2.86
CA LEU A 211 -11.33 3.84 -3.96
C LEU A 211 -11.10 2.36 -3.61
N GLY A 212 -11.13 1.97 -2.33
CA GLY A 212 -11.15 0.56 -1.92
C GLY A 212 -9.77 -0.10 -1.76
N PRO A 213 -9.71 -1.45 -1.68
CA PRO A 213 -8.63 -2.19 -1.03
C PRO A 213 -7.20 -1.84 -1.46
N ALA A 214 -6.95 -1.70 -2.77
CA ALA A 214 -5.62 -1.38 -3.27
C ALA A 214 -5.16 0.03 -2.85
N PHE A 215 -6.04 1.03 -2.91
CA PHE A 215 -5.74 2.40 -2.50
C PHE A 215 -5.65 2.55 -0.97
N ILE A 216 -6.44 1.79 -0.21
CA ILE A 216 -6.30 1.67 1.24
C ILE A 216 -4.89 1.15 1.57
N LYS A 217 -4.44 0.06 0.95
CA LYS A 217 -3.10 -0.50 1.17
C LYS A 217 -1.96 0.39 0.66
N VAL A 218 -2.15 1.15 -0.43
CA VAL A 218 -1.24 2.22 -0.84
C VAL A 218 -1.15 3.30 0.26
N GLY A 219 -2.27 3.70 0.86
CA GLY A 219 -2.31 4.65 1.96
C GLY A 219 -1.68 4.13 3.25
N GLN A 220 -1.94 2.88 3.61
CA GLN A 220 -1.28 2.16 4.72
C GLN A 220 0.23 2.04 4.49
N SER A 221 0.70 1.88 3.24
CA SER A 221 2.13 1.87 2.92
C SER A 221 2.74 3.28 3.03
N LEU A 222 2.04 4.31 2.53
CA LEU A 222 2.47 5.70 2.60
C LEU A 222 2.44 6.27 4.03
N SER A 223 1.53 5.84 4.90
CA SER A 223 1.48 6.24 6.32
C SER A 223 2.77 5.88 7.07
N THR A 224 3.49 4.84 6.61
CA THR A 224 4.81 4.42 7.12
C THR A 224 5.98 5.28 6.62
N ARG A 225 5.74 6.14 5.61
CA ARG A 225 6.76 6.87 4.85
C ARG A 225 6.59 8.39 4.93
N PRO A 226 6.82 8.99 6.10
CA PRO A 226 6.81 10.45 6.24
C PRO A 226 7.88 11.14 5.38
N ASP A 227 8.86 10.41 4.80
CA ASP A 227 9.82 10.96 3.81
C ASP A 227 9.15 11.39 2.52
N ILE A 228 8.08 10.68 2.13
CA ILE A 228 7.38 10.94 0.88
C ILE A 228 6.27 11.98 1.08
N ILE A 229 5.50 11.84 2.16
CA ILE A 229 4.25 12.59 2.35
C ILE A 229 4.26 13.59 3.52
N GLY A 230 5.30 13.60 4.36
CA GLY A 230 5.36 14.44 5.56
C GLY A 230 4.54 13.88 6.74
N PRO A 231 4.84 14.33 7.98
CA PRO A 231 4.33 13.70 9.20
C PRO A 231 2.81 13.84 9.38
N GLU A 232 2.23 15.00 9.08
CA GLU A 232 0.79 15.24 9.28
C GLU A 232 -0.09 14.41 8.34
N ILE A 233 0.35 14.21 7.09
CA ILE A 233 -0.35 13.33 6.14
C ILE A 233 -0.13 11.87 6.56
N SER A 234 1.08 11.48 7.00
CA SER A 234 1.37 10.15 7.56
C SER A 234 0.40 9.79 8.68
N LYS A 235 0.19 10.72 9.61
CA LYS A 235 -0.70 10.57 10.76
C LYS A 235 -2.17 10.41 10.35
N ALA A 236 -2.67 11.24 9.42
CA ALA A 236 -4.04 11.08 8.93
C ALA A 236 -4.24 9.73 8.21
N LEU A 237 -3.25 9.26 7.44
CA LEU A 237 -3.33 7.97 6.77
C LEU A 237 -3.16 6.76 7.71
N SER A 238 -2.64 6.91 8.93
CA SER A 238 -2.54 5.77 9.87
C SER A 238 -3.90 5.28 10.37
N GLU A 239 -4.97 6.09 10.23
CA GLU A 239 -6.35 5.69 10.49
C GLU A 239 -6.91 4.73 9.40
N LEU A 240 -6.19 4.47 8.31
CA LEU A 240 -6.58 3.46 7.31
C LEU A 240 -6.45 2.01 7.79
N HIS A 241 -5.93 1.77 9.00
CA HIS A 241 -5.77 0.43 9.57
C HIS A 241 -7.05 -0.09 10.28
N ASP A 242 -8.12 0.70 10.32
CA ASP A 242 -9.41 0.33 10.94
C ASP A 242 -10.21 -0.69 10.11
N GLN A 243 -11.24 -1.28 10.72
CA GLN A 243 -12.06 -2.32 10.11
C GLN A 243 -12.89 -1.79 8.91
N ILE A 244 -12.95 -2.60 7.85
CA ILE A 244 -13.63 -2.28 6.59
C ILE A 244 -14.83 -3.21 6.43
N PRO A 245 -15.99 -2.76 5.88
CA PRO A 245 -17.17 -3.60 5.75
C PRO A 245 -16.90 -5.00 5.15
N PRO A 246 -17.51 -6.06 5.71
CA PRO A 246 -17.35 -7.43 5.21
C PRO A 246 -18.02 -7.62 3.84
N PHE A 247 -17.60 -8.67 3.14
CA PHE A 247 -18.26 -9.16 1.93
C PHE A 247 -19.13 -10.40 2.24
N SER A 248 -20.01 -10.77 1.31
CA SER A 248 -21.01 -11.83 1.51
C SER A 248 -20.40 -13.17 1.94
N ARG A 249 -20.95 -13.76 3.01
CA ARG A 249 -20.63 -15.11 3.50
C ARG A 249 -20.66 -16.16 2.39
N ALA A 250 -21.67 -16.13 1.52
CA ALA A 250 -21.80 -17.10 0.43
C ALA A 250 -20.61 -17.06 -0.55
N VAL A 251 -20.03 -15.88 -0.76
CA VAL A 251 -18.81 -15.73 -1.58
C VAL A 251 -17.58 -16.22 -0.80
N ALA A 252 -17.49 -15.95 0.50
CA ALA A 252 -16.38 -16.42 1.33
C ALA A 252 -16.33 -17.96 1.43
N MET A 253 -17.48 -18.61 1.67
CA MET A 253 -17.56 -20.07 1.70
C MET A 253 -17.17 -20.68 0.35
N LYS A 254 -17.67 -20.14 -0.77
CA LYS A 254 -17.26 -20.59 -2.11
C LYS A 254 -15.76 -20.47 -2.35
N ILE A 255 -15.11 -19.40 -1.88
CA ILE A 255 -13.64 -19.25 -1.98
C ILE A 255 -12.92 -20.34 -1.15
N ILE A 256 -13.44 -20.70 0.03
CA ILE A 256 -12.90 -21.81 0.84
C ILE A 256 -13.01 -23.13 0.06
N GLU A 257 -14.16 -23.42 -0.53
CA GLU A 257 -14.40 -24.65 -1.30
C GLU A 257 -13.53 -24.72 -2.57
N GLU A 258 -13.39 -23.62 -3.30
CA GLU A 258 -12.53 -23.51 -4.48
C GLU A 258 -11.05 -23.76 -4.16
N GLU A 259 -10.54 -23.22 -3.04
CA GLU A 259 -9.13 -23.37 -2.66
C GLU A 259 -8.82 -24.76 -2.06
N LEU A 260 -9.74 -25.30 -1.23
CA LEU A 260 -9.54 -26.57 -0.53
C LEU A 260 -10.01 -27.79 -1.35
N GLY A 261 -10.81 -27.59 -2.39
CA GLY A 261 -11.24 -28.62 -3.34
C GLY A 261 -12.40 -29.51 -2.88
N SER A 262 -13.09 -29.16 -1.79
CA SER A 262 -14.25 -29.90 -1.24
C SER A 262 -15.18 -28.97 -0.46
N PRO A 263 -16.44 -29.36 -0.18
CA PRO A 263 -17.38 -28.55 0.62
C PRO A 263 -16.82 -28.19 2.00
N VAL A 264 -17.20 -27.03 2.53
CA VAL A 264 -16.66 -26.46 3.80
C VAL A 264 -16.80 -27.44 4.97
N GLU A 265 -17.91 -28.19 5.02
CA GLU A 265 -18.25 -29.18 6.04
C GLU A 265 -17.25 -30.36 6.09
N SER A 266 -16.50 -30.60 5.01
CA SER A 266 -15.46 -31.62 4.93
C SER A 266 -14.25 -31.30 5.81
N PHE A 267 -14.04 -30.01 6.11
CA PHE A 267 -12.87 -29.49 6.84
C PHE A 267 -13.26 -28.86 8.18
N PHE A 268 -14.44 -28.26 8.26
CA PHE A 268 -14.92 -27.52 9.43
C PHE A 268 -16.27 -28.06 9.91
N ARG A 269 -16.33 -28.47 11.18
CA ARG A 269 -17.58 -28.86 11.86
C ARG A 269 -18.50 -27.67 12.08
N ASN A 270 -17.94 -26.47 12.20
CA ASN A 270 -18.68 -25.21 12.34
C ASN A 270 -17.79 -24.05 11.87
N ILE A 271 -18.39 -23.03 11.26
CA ILE A 271 -17.76 -21.75 10.93
C ILE A 271 -18.75 -20.61 11.18
N SER A 272 -18.37 -19.62 11.99
CA SER A 272 -19.25 -18.55 12.49
C SER A 272 -20.02 -17.88 11.36
N GLU A 273 -21.33 -17.63 11.53
CA GLU A 273 -22.16 -17.01 10.48
C GLU A 273 -21.57 -15.67 10.00
N GLU A 274 -21.39 -14.75 10.94
CA GLU A 274 -20.70 -13.49 10.70
C GLU A 274 -19.17 -13.64 10.82
N PRO A 275 -18.39 -12.83 10.08
CA PRO A 275 -16.95 -12.72 10.27
C PRO A 275 -16.65 -12.01 11.60
N VAL A 276 -15.63 -12.47 12.31
CA VAL A 276 -15.17 -11.87 13.58
C VAL A 276 -14.34 -10.60 13.39
N ALA A 277 -13.78 -10.41 12.20
CA ALA A 277 -13.03 -9.23 11.80
C ALA A 277 -13.01 -9.10 10.27
N ALA A 278 -13.00 -7.88 9.76
CA ALA A 278 -12.84 -7.60 8.33
C ALA A 278 -11.77 -6.53 8.10
N ALA A 279 -10.84 -6.83 7.20
CA ALA A 279 -9.65 -6.03 6.89
C ALA A 279 -9.65 -5.63 5.40
N SER A 280 -8.55 -5.01 4.96
CA SER A 280 -8.41 -4.50 3.60
C SER A 280 -8.42 -5.61 2.55
N PHE A 281 -7.63 -6.68 2.74
CA PHE A 281 -7.51 -7.78 1.77
C PHE A 281 -8.37 -9.02 2.05
N GLY A 282 -9.00 -9.13 3.22
CA GLY A 282 -9.81 -10.30 3.57
C GLY A 282 -10.67 -10.10 4.81
N GLN A 283 -11.39 -11.15 5.20
CA GLN A 283 -12.14 -11.21 6.45
C GLN A 283 -11.92 -12.55 7.16
N VAL A 284 -12.04 -12.55 8.48
CA VAL A 284 -11.70 -13.68 9.34
C VAL A 284 -12.98 -14.26 9.93
N TYR A 285 -13.12 -15.58 9.85
CA TYR A 285 -14.16 -16.35 10.53
C TYR A 285 -13.56 -17.13 11.70
N ARG A 286 -14.38 -17.39 12.73
CA ARG A 286 -14.02 -18.34 13.78
C ARG A 286 -14.63 -19.70 13.44
N GLY A 287 -13.82 -20.75 13.40
CA GLY A 287 -14.28 -22.10 13.08
C GLY A 287 -13.80 -23.16 14.05
N THR A 288 -14.33 -24.36 13.89
CA THR A 288 -13.85 -25.59 14.52
C THR A 288 -13.59 -26.61 13.42
N THR A 289 -12.36 -27.12 13.30
CA THR A 289 -12.02 -28.16 12.33
C THR A 289 -12.77 -29.46 12.64
N VAL A 290 -12.86 -30.38 11.67
CA VAL A 290 -13.41 -31.74 11.92
C VAL A 290 -12.65 -32.47 13.05
N ASP A 291 -11.34 -32.25 13.16
CA ASP A 291 -10.48 -32.78 14.24
C ASP A 291 -10.66 -32.08 15.61
N GLY A 292 -11.57 -31.11 15.73
CA GLY A 292 -11.92 -30.44 16.98
C GLY A 292 -11.08 -29.21 17.37
N PHE A 293 -10.06 -28.82 16.58
CA PHE A 293 -9.28 -27.60 16.85
C PHE A 293 -10.10 -26.34 16.57
N THR A 294 -10.03 -25.35 17.46
CA THR A 294 -10.63 -24.02 17.21
C THR A 294 -9.65 -23.16 16.42
N VAL A 295 -10.12 -22.56 15.33
CA VAL A 295 -9.29 -21.88 14.33
C VAL A 295 -9.86 -20.52 13.92
N ALA A 296 -8.97 -19.64 13.47
CA ALA A 296 -9.28 -18.46 12.68
C ALA A 296 -9.07 -18.81 11.19
N VAL A 297 -10.08 -18.56 10.36
CA VAL A 297 -10.05 -18.78 8.91
C VAL A 297 -10.13 -17.42 8.20
N LYS A 298 -8.99 -16.90 7.74
CA LYS A 298 -8.86 -15.64 7.01
C LYS A 298 -9.06 -15.92 5.52
N VAL A 299 -10.12 -15.35 4.94
CA VAL A 299 -10.52 -15.53 3.53
C VAL A 299 -10.29 -14.23 2.77
N GLN A 300 -9.59 -14.30 1.65
CA GLN A 300 -9.31 -13.16 0.79
C GLN A 300 -10.60 -12.61 0.15
N ARG A 301 -10.66 -11.28 -0.08
CA ARG A 301 -11.75 -10.67 -0.86
C ARG A 301 -11.77 -11.24 -2.29
N PRO A 302 -12.95 -11.41 -2.91
CA PRO A 302 -13.05 -11.89 -4.29
C PRO A 302 -12.31 -10.97 -5.26
N ASP A 303 -11.75 -11.56 -6.33
CA ASP A 303 -11.19 -10.85 -7.49
C ASP A 303 -10.01 -9.89 -7.16
N LEU A 304 -9.41 -10.03 -5.97
CA LEU A 304 -8.47 -9.05 -5.40
C LEU A 304 -7.15 -8.90 -6.17
N LEU A 305 -6.58 -10.00 -6.69
CA LEU A 305 -5.37 -9.95 -7.54
C LEU A 305 -5.57 -9.02 -8.73
N HIS A 306 -6.70 -9.14 -9.42
CA HIS A 306 -7.00 -8.28 -10.55
C HIS A 306 -7.16 -6.81 -10.10
N LEU A 307 -7.91 -6.56 -9.02
CA LEU A 307 -8.12 -5.20 -8.49
C LEU A 307 -6.79 -4.51 -8.14
N VAL A 308 -5.90 -5.20 -7.42
CA VAL A 308 -4.58 -4.71 -7.03
C VAL A 308 -3.70 -4.45 -8.26
N VAL A 309 -3.55 -5.44 -9.14
CA VAL A 309 -2.67 -5.35 -10.32
C VAL A 309 -3.12 -4.23 -11.27
N ARG A 310 -4.43 -4.05 -11.47
CA ARG A 310 -5.00 -2.94 -12.25
C ARG A 310 -4.75 -1.58 -11.63
N ASP A 311 -5.02 -1.43 -10.33
CA ASP A 311 -4.91 -0.13 -9.66
C ASP A 311 -3.43 0.29 -9.52
N ILE A 312 -2.50 -0.66 -9.35
CA ILE A 312 -1.05 -0.40 -9.43
C ILE A 312 -0.62 -0.01 -10.85
N TYR A 313 -1.16 -0.63 -11.89
CA TYR A 313 -0.90 -0.20 -13.27
C TYR A 313 -1.36 1.25 -13.51
N ILE A 314 -2.54 1.63 -13.00
CA ILE A 314 -3.04 3.02 -13.05
C ILE A 314 -2.11 3.97 -12.27
N LEU A 315 -1.64 3.58 -11.08
CA LEU A 315 -0.66 4.35 -10.31
C LEU A 315 0.66 4.54 -11.08
N ARG A 316 1.17 3.49 -11.72
CA ARG A 316 2.37 3.51 -12.58
C ARG A 316 2.19 4.45 -13.78
N LEU A 317 1.02 4.46 -14.42
CA LEU A 317 0.70 5.42 -15.48
C LEU A 317 0.66 6.87 -14.96
N ALA A 318 0.00 7.10 -13.83
CA ALA A 318 -0.11 8.43 -13.21
C ALA A 318 1.26 9.00 -12.80
N LEU A 319 2.09 8.20 -12.12
CA LEU A 319 3.47 8.57 -11.77
C LEU A 319 4.33 8.77 -13.03
N GLY A 320 4.12 7.97 -14.08
CA GLY A 320 4.79 8.12 -15.36
C GLY A 320 4.45 9.40 -16.11
N LEU A 321 3.23 9.93 -15.97
CA LEU A 321 2.82 11.25 -16.44
C LEU A 321 3.41 12.36 -15.54
N LEU A 322 3.34 12.19 -14.21
CA LEU A 322 3.87 13.14 -13.24
C LEU A 322 5.39 13.37 -13.45
N HIS A 323 6.14 12.31 -13.74
CA HIS A 323 7.57 12.40 -14.04
C HIS A 323 7.87 13.27 -15.28
N LYS A 324 7.12 13.08 -16.37
CA LYS A 324 7.25 13.89 -17.60
C LYS A 324 6.99 15.38 -17.34
N ILE A 325 6.05 15.70 -16.46
CA ILE A 325 5.70 17.08 -16.09
C ILE A 325 6.74 17.68 -15.13
N ALA A 326 7.17 16.93 -14.11
CA ALA A 326 7.99 17.43 -13.01
C ALA A 326 9.51 17.47 -13.29
N LYS A 327 9.99 16.84 -14.38
CA LYS A 327 11.42 16.78 -14.78
C LYS A 327 12.39 16.38 -13.65
N ARG A 328 11.93 15.56 -12.68
CA ARG A 328 12.76 15.09 -11.55
C ARG A 328 13.75 14.02 -12.02
N LYS A 329 14.94 13.99 -11.40
CA LYS A 329 16.03 13.05 -11.77
C LYS A 329 15.75 11.57 -11.46
N GLY A 330 14.77 11.25 -10.61
CA GLY A 330 14.38 9.87 -10.28
C GLY A 330 13.07 9.48 -10.97
N ASP A 331 12.97 8.22 -11.41
CA ASP A 331 11.72 7.67 -11.95
C ASP A 331 10.80 7.24 -10.79
N PRO A 332 9.66 7.93 -10.54
CA PRO A 332 8.72 7.54 -9.50
C PRO A 332 8.00 6.23 -9.80
N ARG A 333 8.03 5.71 -11.03
CA ARG A 333 7.40 4.41 -11.37
C ARG A 333 8.01 3.25 -10.59
N LEU A 334 9.29 3.34 -10.23
CA LEU A 334 9.97 2.35 -9.39
C LEU A 334 9.28 2.20 -8.02
N TYR A 335 8.68 3.27 -7.48
CA TYR A 335 7.90 3.18 -6.25
C TYR A 335 6.61 2.37 -6.44
N ALA A 336 5.91 2.56 -7.55
CA ALA A 336 4.73 1.75 -7.88
C ALA A 336 5.09 0.28 -8.14
N ASP A 337 6.28 0.00 -8.68
CA ASP A 337 6.74 -1.37 -8.91
C ASP A 337 7.09 -2.10 -7.62
N GLU A 338 7.83 -1.46 -6.70
CA GLU A 338 8.13 -2.06 -5.38
C GLU A 338 6.86 -2.24 -4.54
N LEU A 339 5.94 -1.26 -4.59
CA LEU A 339 4.64 -1.37 -3.92
C LEU A 339 3.77 -2.46 -4.57
N GLY A 340 3.81 -2.60 -5.90
CA GLY A 340 3.14 -3.67 -6.63
C GLY A 340 3.62 -5.07 -6.25
N LYS A 341 4.93 -5.27 -6.18
CA LYS A 341 5.54 -6.52 -5.67
C LYS A 341 5.08 -6.82 -4.25
N GLY A 342 5.13 -5.83 -3.37
CA GLY A 342 4.68 -5.96 -1.97
C GLY A 342 3.22 -6.37 -1.87
N LEU A 343 2.31 -5.62 -2.53
CA LEU A 343 0.88 -5.90 -2.44
C LEU A 343 0.50 -7.23 -3.09
N VAL A 344 1.10 -7.62 -4.22
CA VAL A 344 0.83 -8.94 -4.83
C VAL A 344 1.40 -10.07 -3.96
N GLY A 345 2.55 -9.87 -3.31
CA GLY A 345 3.08 -10.82 -2.33
C GLY A 345 2.16 -11.04 -1.12
N GLU A 346 1.50 -9.98 -0.63
CA GLU A 346 0.46 -10.08 0.42
C GLU A 346 -0.81 -10.83 -0.02
N LEU A 347 -0.99 -11.12 -1.32
CA LEU A 347 -2.13 -11.89 -1.82
C LEU A 347 -1.90 -13.40 -1.78
N ASP A 348 -0.68 -13.87 -1.47
CA ASP A 348 -0.39 -15.28 -1.27
C ASP A 348 -0.27 -15.59 0.23
N TYR A 349 -1.38 -16.03 0.83
CA TYR A 349 -1.43 -16.41 2.24
C TYR A 349 -0.55 -17.61 2.61
N THR A 350 0.00 -18.36 1.65
CA THR A 350 1.01 -19.39 1.95
C THR A 350 2.33 -18.76 2.40
N LEU A 351 2.66 -17.56 1.90
CA LEU A 351 3.83 -16.79 2.35
C LEU A 351 3.62 -16.24 3.77
N GLU A 352 2.41 -15.80 4.12
CA GLU A 352 2.06 -15.39 5.49
C GLU A 352 2.20 -16.55 6.47
N ALA A 353 1.73 -17.76 6.12
CA ALA A 353 1.90 -18.96 6.95
C ALA A 353 3.37 -19.42 7.08
N ALA A 354 4.18 -19.23 6.03
CA ALA A 354 5.61 -19.50 6.06
C ALA A 354 6.35 -18.50 6.98
N ASN A 355 6.08 -17.20 6.82
CA ASN A 355 6.57 -16.13 7.70
C ASN A 355 6.23 -16.40 9.17
N ALA A 356 4.99 -16.80 9.48
CA ALA A 356 4.59 -17.15 10.84
C ALA A 356 5.38 -18.34 11.39
N SER A 357 5.66 -19.36 10.56
CA SER A 357 6.48 -20.51 10.95
C SER A 357 7.92 -20.09 11.27
N GLU A 358 8.55 -19.30 10.40
CA GLU A 358 9.91 -18.77 10.61
C GLU A 358 9.98 -17.88 11.86
N PHE A 359 8.96 -17.04 12.09
CA PHE A 359 8.87 -16.21 13.28
C PHE A 359 8.71 -17.03 14.56
N GLN A 360 7.95 -18.15 14.51
CA GLN A 360 7.85 -19.07 15.64
C GLN A 360 9.18 -19.77 15.94
N GLU A 361 9.88 -20.24 14.92
CA GLU A 361 11.17 -20.92 15.07
C GLU A 361 12.24 -19.97 15.63
N ALA A 362 12.35 -18.75 15.10
CA ALA A 362 13.29 -17.73 15.56
C ALA A 362 13.08 -17.30 17.02
N HIS A 363 11.82 -17.31 17.49
CA HIS A 363 11.45 -16.86 18.84
C HIS A 363 11.18 -17.99 19.84
N LEU A 364 11.43 -19.25 19.47
CA LEU A 364 11.26 -20.42 20.35
C LEU A 364 11.97 -20.30 21.72
N PRO A 365 13.16 -19.66 21.86
CA PRO A 365 13.79 -19.45 23.17
C PRO A 365 13.05 -18.47 24.11
N PHE A 366 12.05 -17.74 23.61
CA PHE A 366 11.38 -16.64 24.29
C PHE A 366 9.89 -16.97 24.52
N PRO A 367 9.55 -17.83 25.52
CA PRO A 367 8.21 -18.40 25.67
C PRO A 367 7.11 -17.39 26.02
N PHE A 368 7.45 -16.13 26.33
CA PHE A 368 6.48 -15.05 26.49
C PHE A 368 5.94 -14.52 25.16
N ILE A 369 6.61 -14.80 24.03
CA ILE A 369 6.15 -14.52 22.66
C ILE A 369 5.33 -15.72 22.18
N ARG A 370 4.13 -15.46 21.66
CA ARG A 370 3.23 -16.49 21.12
C ARG A 370 2.90 -16.25 19.65
N VAL A 371 3.01 -17.31 18.87
CA VAL A 371 2.61 -17.37 17.46
C VAL A 371 1.51 -18.44 17.32
N PRO A 372 0.38 -18.18 16.66
CA PRO A 372 -0.64 -19.20 16.39
C PRO A 372 -0.09 -20.32 15.51
N LYS A 373 -0.47 -21.58 15.82
CA LYS A 373 -0.12 -22.72 14.96
C LYS A 373 -0.79 -22.57 13.58
N MET A 374 0.00 -22.65 12.51
CA MET A 374 -0.50 -22.62 11.12
C MET A 374 -1.00 -24.00 10.68
N PHE A 375 -2.23 -24.08 10.17
CA PHE A 375 -2.81 -25.31 9.63
C PHE A 375 -2.51 -25.38 8.12
N ARG A 376 -1.28 -25.77 7.78
CA ARG A 376 -0.76 -25.80 6.39
C ARG A 376 -1.65 -26.59 5.42
N HIS A 377 -2.28 -27.67 5.87
CA HIS A 377 -3.19 -28.47 5.04
C HIS A 377 -4.49 -27.72 4.67
N LEU A 378 -4.97 -26.83 5.55
CA LEU A 378 -6.12 -25.92 5.35
C LEU A 378 -5.70 -24.50 4.92
N THR A 379 -4.49 -24.34 4.37
CA THR A 379 -3.96 -23.04 3.91
C THR A 379 -3.56 -23.11 2.43
N ARG A 380 -3.97 -22.11 1.67
CA ARG A 380 -3.75 -21.93 0.22
C ARG A 380 -3.56 -20.44 -0.08
N LYS A 381 -3.52 -20.03 -1.35
CA LYS A 381 -3.25 -18.64 -1.73
C LYS A 381 -4.30 -17.67 -1.18
N ARG A 382 -5.59 -18.01 -1.27
CA ARG A 382 -6.72 -17.14 -0.87
C ARG A 382 -7.32 -17.45 0.50
N VAL A 383 -6.83 -18.48 1.20
CA VAL A 383 -7.35 -18.94 2.51
C VAL A 383 -6.20 -19.27 3.46
N LEU A 384 -6.17 -18.62 4.63
CA LEU A 384 -5.24 -18.91 5.72
C LEU A 384 -6.01 -19.48 6.91
N THR A 385 -5.63 -20.67 7.37
CA THR A 385 -6.19 -21.27 8.59
C THR A 385 -5.12 -21.34 9.67
N MET A 386 -5.38 -20.70 10.81
CA MET A 386 -4.48 -20.68 11.96
C MET A 386 -5.23 -20.94 13.26
N GLU A 387 -4.51 -21.31 14.31
CA GLU A 387 -5.04 -21.47 15.66
C GLU A 387 -5.78 -20.23 16.17
N TRP A 388 -6.94 -20.44 16.79
CA TRP A 388 -7.68 -19.35 17.44
C TRP A 388 -7.00 -18.96 18.77
N ILE A 389 -6.30 -17.82 18.79
CA ILE A 389 -5.74 -17.26 20.01
C ILE A 389 -6.85 -16.58 20.83
N VAL A 390 -7.08 -17.11 22.03
CA VAL A 390 -7.89 -16.44 23.07
C VAL A 390 -7.01 -15.42 23.79
N GLY A 391 -7.44 -14.16 23.82
CA GLY A 391 -6.77 -13.09 24.55
C GLY A 391 -7.48 -11.75 24.43
N GLU A 392 -7.17 -10.83 25.34
CA GLU A 392 -7.67 -9.46 25.35
C GLU A 392 -6.88 -8.62 24.32
N SER A 393 -7.53 -7.70 23.59
CA SER A 393 -6.77 -6.75 22.76
C SER A 393 -6.24 -5.60 23.63
N PRO A 394 -5.13 -4.94 23.24
CA PRO A 394 -4.62 -3.80 23.99
C PRO A 394 -5.61 -2.63 24.01
N THR A 395 -6.41 -2.46 22.96
CA THR A 395 -7.47 -1.45 22.88
C THR A 395 -8.62 -1.73 23.86
N ASP A 396 -8.99 -2.99 24.04
CA ASP A 396 -10.01 -3.39 25.02
C ASP A 396 -9.50 -3.12 26.45
N LEU A 397 -8.27 -3.56 26.76
CA LEU A 397 -7.61 -3.29 28.05
C LEU A 397 -7.48 -1.79 28.34
N LEU A 398 -7.16 -0.99 27.33
CA LEU A 398 -7.14 0.48 27.41
C LEU A 398 -8.54 1.02 27.74
N SER A 399 -9.57 0.66 26.98
CA SER A 399 -10.93 1.18 27.18
C SER A 399 -11.51 0.80 28.56
N VAL A 400 -11.26 -0.42 29.05
CA VAL A 400 -11.65 -0.85 30.40
C VAL A 400 -10.89 -0.09 31.48
N SER A 401 -9.57 0.10 31.32
CA SER A 401 -8.75 0.80 32.32
C SER A 401 -8.96 2.33 32.34
N THR A 402 -9.42 2.94 31.24
CA THR A 402 -9.71 4.38 31.15
C THR A 402 -11.20 4.75 31.21
N GLY A 403 -12.09 3.78 31.37
CA GLY A 403 -13.55 3.96 31.27
C GLY A 403 -14.10 5.08 32.17
N ASN A 404 -15.01 5.89 31.61
CA ASN A 404 -15.58 7.08 32.25
C ASN A 404 -16.18 6.80 33.65
N PRO A 405 -16.03 7.72 34.62
CA PRO A 405 -16.50 7.54 36.01
C PRO A 405 -18.01 7.80 36.19
N VAL A 406 -18.85 7.41 35.21
CA VAL A 406 -20.28 7.75 35.19
C VAL A 406 -21.15 6.74 35.95
N ASP A 407 -20.74 5.47 36.04
CA ASP A 407 -21.39 4.49 36.92
C ASP A 407 -20.74 4.45 38.31
N LEU A 408 -21.54 4.82 39.30
CA LEU A 408 -21.12 5.04 40.68
C LEU A 408 -20.71 3.73 41.41
N GLY A 409 -19.43 3.63 41.73
CA GLY A 409 -19.01 3.21 43.08
C GLY A 409 -19.08 1.71 43.47
N SER A 410 -19.22 0.76 42.53
CA SER A 410 -19.10 -0.66 42.92
C SER A 410 -17.62 -1.06 43.16
N PRO A 411 -17.27 -1.70 44.30
CA PRO A 411 -15.91 -2.20 44.55
C PRO A 411 -15.43 -3.24 43.52
N TYR A 412 -16.36 -3.84 42.78
CA TYR A 412 -16.09 -4.81 41.73
C TYR A 412 -15.51 -4.14 40.46
N LEU A 413 -16.06 -2.99 40.06
CA LEU A 413 -15.61 -2.26 38.88
C LEU A 413 -14.19 -1.70 39.05
N GLU A 414 -13.85 -1.16 40.23
CA GLU A 414 -12.51 -0.65 40.50
C GLU A 414 -11.45 -1.76 40.56
N ARG A 415 -11.81 -2.97 41.02
CA ARG A 415 -10.93 -4.15 40.91
C ARG A 415 -10.68 -4.54 39.45
N GLN A 416 -11.73 -4.57 38.62
CA GLN A 416 -11.57 -4.87 37.19
C GLN A 416 -10.67 -3.84 36.48
N LYS A 417 -10.85 -2.52 36.75
CA LYS A 417 -9.97 -1.47 36.20
C LYS A 417 -8.52 -1.66 36.60
N LEU A 418 -8.25 -1.97 37.88
CA LEU A 418 -6.90 -2.20 38.38
C LEU A 418 -6.25 -3.45 37.76
N GLU A 419 -7.01 -4.54 37.61
CA GLU A 419 -6.56 -5.75 36.93
C GLU A 419 -6.27 -5.53 35.45
N ALA A 420 -7.19 -4.87 34.72
CA ALA A 420 -7.01 -4.52 33.31
C ALA A 420 -5.77 -3.64 33.11
N LYS A 421 -5.58 -2.63 33.98
CA LYS A 421 -4.37 -1.80 33.99
C LYS A 421 -3.10 -2.63 34.25
N LYS A 422 -3.13 -3.58 35.19
CA LYS A 422 -1.98 -4.47 35.46
C LYS A 422 -1.65 -5.35 34.25
N ARG A 423 -2.65 -5.96 33.59
CA ARG A 423 -2.47 -6.75 32.36
C ARG A 423 -1.94 -5.90 31.21
N LEU A 424 -2.43 -4.68 31.07
CA LEU A 424 -1.97 -3.73 30.06
C LEU A 424 -0.49 -3.36 30.25
N LEU A 425 -0.07 -3.03 31.48
CA LEU A 425 1.32 -2.72 31.80
C LEU A 425 2.25 -3.93 31.56
N ASP A 426 1.79 -5.14 31.91
CA ASP A 426 2.54 -6.37 31.63
C ASP A 426 2.65 -6.66 30.12
N LEU A 427 1.58 -6.46 29.34
CA LEU A 427 1.62 -6.52 27.88
C LEU A 427 2.60 -5.48 27.31
N VAL A 428 2.61 -4.25 27.83
CA VAL A 428 3.52 -3.19 27.39
C VAL A 428 4.98 -3.60 27.64
N ASN A 429 5.28 -4.07 28.86
CA ASN A 429 6.63 -4.55 29.20
C ASN A 429 7.07 -5.70 28.28
N LYS A 430 6.20 -6.69 28.06
CA LYS A 430 6.47 -7.81 27.15
C LYS A 430 6.57 -7.38 25.68
N GLY A 431 5.83 -6.35 25.26
CA GLY A 431 5.95 -5.78 23.91
C GLY A 431 7.30 -5.09 23.68
N VAL A 432 7.81 -4.39 24.71
CA VAL A 432 9.15 -3.78 24.70
C VAL A 432 10.23 -4.87 24.70
N GLU A 433 10.12 -5.87 25.57
CA GLU A 433 11.04 -7.02 25.60
C GLU A 433 11.05 -7.77 24.27
N ALA A 434 9.87 -8.08 23.71
CA ALA A 434 9.74 -8.70 22.39
C ALA A 434 10.37 -7.86 21.28
N SER A 435 10.27 -6.53 21.35
CA SER A 435 10.92 -5.62 20.39
C SER A 435 12.44 -5.74 20.45
N LEU A 436 13.00 -5.77 21.67
CA LEU A 436 14.44 -5.82 21.89
C LEU A 436 15.02 -7.17 21.49
N VAL A 437 14.32 -8.27 21.80
CA VAL A 437 14.62 -9.61 21.30
C VAL A 437 14.65 -9.63 19.76
N GLN A 438 13.61 -9.12 19.10
CA GLN A 438 13.51 -9.08 17.64
C GLN A 438 14.61 -8.22 17.00
N LEU A 439 14.96 -7.10 17.62
CA LEU A 439 15.90 -6.11 17.13
C LEU A 439 17.38 -6.50 17.34
N LEU A 440 17.69 -7.16 18.46
CA LEU A 440 19.06 -7.35 18.96
C LEU A 440 19.48 -8.83 19.05
N GLU A 441 18.55 -9.78 19.18
CA GLU A 441 18.86 -11.21 19.25
C GLU A 441 18.58 -11.93 17.93
N THR A 442 17.31 -11.96 17.51
CA THR A 442 16.88 -12.78 16.37
C THR A 442 17.17 -12.06 15.05
N GLY A 443 16.90 -10.76 14.97
CA GLY A 443 16.96 -9.98 13.74
C GLY A 443 15.77 -10.19 12.80
N LEU A 444 14.72 -10.87 13.27
CA LEU A 444 13.49 -11.11 12.54
C LEU A 444 12.36 -10.33 13.23
N LEU A 445 12.11 -9.12 12.73
CA LEU A 445 11.19 -8.15 13.33
C LEU A 445 9.82 -8.22 12.67
N HIS A 446 8.78 -8.31 13.49
CA HIS A 446 7.39 -8.13 13.09
C HIS A 446 7.15 -6.66 12.75
N ALA A 447 7.05 -6.31 11.47
CA ALA A 447 7.13 -4.92 11.03
C ALA A 447 5.83 -4.11 11.21
N ASP A 448 4.70 -4.74 11.57
CA ASP A 448 3.39 -4.07 11.76
C ASP A 448 2.68 -4.42 13.09
N PRO A 449 3.31 -4.21 14.26
CA PRO A 449 2.75 -4.59 15.56
C PRO A 449 1.75 -3.54 16.08
N HIS A 450 0.72 -3.23 15.28
CA HIS A 450 -0.37 -2.36 15.71
C HIS A 450 -1.31 -3.11 16.69
N PRO A 451 -2.07 -2.43 17.56
CA PRO A 451 -2.88 -3.08 18.60
C PRO A 451 -3.85 -4.15 18.08
N GLY A 452 -4.33 -4.04 16.83
CA GLY A 452 -5.19 -5.02 16.19
C GLY A 452 -4.51 -6.39 15.98
N ASN A 453 -3.19 -6.42 15.76
CA ASN A 453 -2.39 -7.63 15.52
C ASN A 453 -1.81 -8.25 16.80
N LEU A 454 -2.07 -7.66 17.97
CA LEU A 454 -1.56 -8.11 19.27
C LEU A 454 -2.69 -8.64 20.15
N ARG A 455 -2.44 -9.72 20.91
CA ARG A 455 -3.35 -10.18 21.97
C ARG A 455 -2.57 -10.51 23.24
N TYR A 456 -3.15 -10.17 24.38
CA TYR A 456 -2.69 -10.61 25.70
C TYR A 456 -3.38 -11.93 26.05
N THR A 457 -2.63 -13.03 26.14
CA THR A 457 -3.23 -14.34 26.46
C THR A 457 -3.52 -14.48 27.96
N PRO A 458 -4.47 -15.35 28.37
CA PRO A 458 -4.69 -15.67 29.80
C PRO A 458 -3.45 -16.26 30.51
N SER A 459 -2.51 -16.85 29.75
CA SER A 459 -1.21 -17.32 30.22
C SER A 459 -0.17 -16.20 30.43
N GLY A 460 -0.51 -14.94 30.13
CA GLY A 460 0.40 -13.80 30.25
C GLY A 460 1.43 -13.70 29.13
N GLN A 461 1.14 -14.23 27.95
CA GLN A 461 2.00 -14.14 26.76
C GLN A 461 1.50 -13.03 25.83
N ILE A 462 2.40 -12.43 25.06
CA ILE A 462 2.07 -11.54 23.95
C ILE A 462 1.98 -12.34 22.65
N ALA A 463 0.79 -12.38 22.05
CA ALA A 463 0.54 -13.10 20.82
C ALA A 463 0.46 -12.16 19.61
N PHE A 464 1.18 -12.52 18.54
CA PHE A 464 1.17 -11.84 17.24
C PHE A 464 0.26 -12.59 16.26
N LEU A 465 -0.53 -11.87 15.46
CA LEU A 465 -1.61 -12.46 14.64
C LEU A 465 -1.45 -12.35 13.11
N ASP A 466 -0.75 -11.35 12.58
CA ASP A 466 -0.60 -11.13 11.13
C ASP A 466 0.89 -11.14 10.76
N PHE A 467 1.27 -12.04 9.85
CA PHE A 467 2.67 -12.25 9.47
C PHE A 467 2.96 -11.84 8.02
N GLY A 468 2.10 -11.00 7.43
CA GLY A 468 2.29 -10.49 6.07
C GLY A 468 3.51 -9.57 5.93
N LEU A 469 3.93 -8.92 7.02
CA LEU A 469 5.02 -7.93 7.03
C LEU A 469 6.08 -8.28 8.09
N LEU A 470 7.07 -9.08 7.68
CA LEU A 470 8.31 -9.32 8.44
C LEU A 470 9.50 -8.58 7.86
N CYS A 471 10.36 -8.06 8.74
CA CYS A 471 11.62 -7.40 8.41
C CYS A 471 12.80 -8.25 8.88
N ARG A 472 13.69 -8.64 7.96
CA ARG A 472 14.89 -9.43 8.22
C ARG A 472 16.11 -8.51 8.22
N MET A 473 16.86 -8.48 9.31
CA MET A 473 18.05 -7.63 9.49
C MET A 473 19.34 -8.44 9.39
N GLU A 474 20.30 -7.96 8.60
CA GLU A 474 21.66 -8.50 8.63
C GLU A 474 22.29 -8.30 10.02
N LYS A 475 23.17 -9.22 10.45
CA LYS A 475 23.85 -9.11 11.76
C LYS A 475 24.64 -7.80 11.90
N LYS A 476 25.20 -7.25 10.80
CA LYS A 476 25.86 -5.93 10.80
C LYS A 476 24.89 -4.81 11.23
N HIS A 477 23.65 -4.84 10.73
CA HIS A 477 22.61 -3.84 11.03
C HIS A 477 22.11 -3.99 12.46
N GLN A 478 22.01 -5.22 12.99
CA GLN A 478 21.66 -5.48 14.40
C GLN A 478 22.72 -4.88 15.34
N PHE A 479 24.01 -5.10 15.09
CA PHE A 479 25.09 -4.51 15.89
C PHE A 479 25.16 -2.98 15.75
N ALA A 480 24.93 -2.44 14.57
CA ALA A 480 24.88 -0.99 14.36
C ALA A 480 23.67 -0.34 15.05
N MET A 481 22.53 -1.04 15.13
CA MET A 481 21.37 -0.60 15.90
C MET A 481 21.65 -0.65 17.41
N LEU A 482 22.24 -1.73 17.92
CA LEU A 482 22.71 -1.85 19.30
C LEU A 482 23.62 -0.66 19.67
N ALA A 483 24.64 -0.41 18.84
CA ALA A 483 25.54 0.73 18.98
C ALA A 483 24.79 2.06 18.96
N SER A 484 23.80 2.24 18.06
CA SER A 484 23.01 3.48 17.97
C SER A 484 22.26 3.80 19.26
N ILE A 485 21.57 2.81 19.87
CA ILE A 485 20.87 3.00 21.16
C ILE A 485 21.85 3.45 22.24
N ILE A 486 23.01 2.79 22.30
CA ILE A 486 24.08 3.08 23.27
C ILE A 486 24.67 4.47 23.05
N HIS A 487 24.93 4.88 21.81
CA HIS A 487 25.48 6.19 21.49
C HIS A 487 24.49 7.33 21.76
N ILE A 488 23.18 7.11 21.52
CA ILE A 488 22.12 8.06 21.94
C ILE A 488 22.12 8.23 23.47
N VAL A 489 22.11 7.12 24.23
CA VAL A 489 22.11 7.18 25.70
C VAL A 489 23.38 7.83 26.24
N ASN A 490 24.54 7.60 25.62
CA ASN A 490 25.81 8.18 26.04
C ASN A 490 26.10 9.60 25.51
N GLY A 491 25.19 10.20 24.72
CA GLY A 491 25.40 11.50 24.06
C GLY A 491 26.57 11.52 23.05
N ASP A 492 26.93 10.37 22.47
CA ASP A 492 28.06 10.25 21.53
C ASP A 492 27.58 10.40 20.09
N TRP A 493 27.28 11.64 19.69
CA TRP A 493 26.69 11.95 18.39
C TRP A 493 27.61 11.62 17.21
N ALA A 494 28.93 11.69 17.39
CA ALA A 494 29.89 11.30 16.36
C ALA A 494 29.81 9.79 16.09
N SER A 495 29.82 8.97 17.14
CA SER A 495 29.70 7.51 17.00
C SER A 495 28.32 7.09 16.54
N LEU A 496 27.26 7.84 16.88
CA LEU A 496 25.91 7.65 16.31
C LEU A 496 25.89 7.83 14.79
N VAL A 497 26.52 8.87 14.23
CA VAL A 497 26.57 9.06 12.76
C VAL A 497 27.32 7.92 12.07
N HIS A 498 28.39 7.41 12.68
CA HIS A 498 29.06 6.20 12.19
C HIS A 498 28.12 4.99 12.22
N ALA A 499 27.38 4.75 13.30
CA ALA A 499 26.41 3.66 13.38
C ALA A 499 25.26 3.80 12.36
N LEU A 500 24.76 5.01 12.11
CA LEU A 500 23.80 5.30 11.02
C LEU A 500 24.40 5.05 9.62
N THR A 501 25.72 5.19 9.46
CA THR A 501 26.43 4.89 8.21
C THR A 501 26.54 3.37 7.99
N GLU A 502 26.85 2.60 9.03
CA GLU A 502 26.85 1.11 9.01
C GLU A 502 25.45 0.51 8.76
N MET A 503 24.39 1.29 8.97
CA MET A 503 23.00 0.94 8.63
C MET A 503 22.56 1.42 7.24
N ASP A 504 23.49 1.79 6.36
CA ASP A 504 23.20 2.25 5.00
C ASP A 504 22.25 3.49 4.94
N VAL A 505 22.06 4.20 6.07
CA VAL A 505 21.17 5.36 6.19
C VAL A 505 21.87 6.64 5.72
N VAL A 506 23.11 6.85 6.16
CA VAL A 506 23.92 7.99 5.70
C VAL A 506 24.44 7.69 4.30
N ARG A 507 24.18 8.60 3.35
CA ARG A 507 24.65 8.47 1.98
C ARG A 507 26.20 8.59 1.92
N PRO A 508 26.90 7.75 1.12
CA PRO A 508 28.32 7.95 0.85
C PRO A 508 28.59 9.36 0.28
N GLY A 509 29.58 10.05 0.85
CA GLY A 509 29.94 11.43 0.47
C GLY A 509 29.16 12.54 1.19
N THR A 510 28.25 12.21 2.11
CA THR A 510 27.67 13.21 3.04
C THR A 510 28.75 13.72 4.00
N ASP A 511 28.76 15.03 4.28
CA ASP A 511 29.66 15.66 5.27
C ASP A 511 29.28 15.24 6.70
N ILE A 512 29.95 14.20 7.19
CA ILE A 512 29.75 13.59 8.51
C ILE A 512 29.88 14.63 9.63
N TRP A 513 30.84 15.56 9.52
CA TRP A 513 31.10 16.54 10.59
C TRP A 513 29.93 17.53 10.74
N ARG A 514 29.39 18.03 9.63
CA ARG A 514 28.19 18.89 9.68
C ARG A 514 26.97 18.14 10.20
N VAL A 515 26.79 16.88 9.80
CA VAL A 515 25.70 16.02 10.32
C VAL A 515 25.83 15.85 11.83
N THR A 516 27.04 15.59 12.35
CA THR A 516 27.29 15.46 13.79
C THR A 516 26.94 16.74 14.53
N MET A 517 27.36 17.92 14.03
CA MET A 517 27.03 19.20 14.67
C MET A 517 25.52 19.49 14.69
N ASP A 518 24.82 19.22 13.58
CA ASP A 518 23.36 19.44 13.52
C ASP A 518 22.60 18.45 14.42
N LEU A 519 23.05 17.20 14.55
CA LEU A 519 22.48 16.25 15.51
C LEU A 519 22.76 16.68 16.95
N GLU A 520 23.99 17.10 17.26
CA GLU A 520 24.37 17.60 18.58
C GLU A 520 23.55 18.84 18.97
N TYR A 521 23.30 19.75 18.04
CA TYR A 521 22.40 20.88 18.26
C TYR A 521 20.94 20.43 18.42
N ALA A 522 20.45 19.55 17.55
CA ALA A 522 19.05 19.10 17.56
C ALA A 522 18.68 18.25 18.79
N LEU A 523 19.64 17.47 19.31
CA LEU A 523 19.48 16.55 20.44
C LEU A 523 20.14 17.05 21.74
N GLY A 524 20.95 18.10 21.72
CA GLY A 524 21.50 18.74 22.92
C GLY A 524 20.44 19.39 23.82
N GLU A 525 19.23 19.61 23.30
CA GLU A 525 18.03 19.99 24.05
C GLU A 525 17.38 18.83 24.82
N VAL A 526 17.90 17.60 24.71
CA VAL A 526 17.39 16.43 25.42
C VAL A 526 17.93 16.45 26.85
N GLU A 527 17.04 16.51 27.84
CA GLU A 527 17.40 16.32 29.24
C GLU A 527 17.75 14.85 29.50
N PHE A 528 18.83 14.61 30.25
CA PHE A 528 19.28 13.27 30.66
C PHE A 528 19.11 13.12 32.16
N LYS A 529 18.39 12.09 32.59
CA LYS A 529 18.21 11.72 34.00
C LYS A 529 18.99 10.45 34.28
N ASP A 530 19.87 10.48 35.30
CA ASP A 530 20.80 9.38 35.62
C ASP A 530 21.64 8.88 34.43
N GLY A 531 21.85 9.72 33.41
CA GLY A 531 22.58 9.37 32.18
C GLY A 531 21.75 8.63 31.12
N ILE A 532 20.42 8.57 31.26
CA ILE A 532 19.48 8.06 30.25
C ILE A 532 18.63 9.25 29.72
N PRO A 533 18.31 9.33 28.41
CA PRO A 533 17.43 10.36 27.86
C PRO A 533 16.04 10.34 28.52
N ASP A 534 15.66 11.44 29.18
CA ASP A 534 14.32 11.64 29.79
C ASP A 534 13.32 12.14 28.73
N VAL A 535 13.21 11.39 27.63
CA VAL A 535 12.41 11.76 26.46
C VAL A 535 11.82 10.54 25.77
N LYS A 536 10.68 10.75 25.10
CA LYS A 536 10.05 9.77 24.22
C LYS A 536 10.93 9.52 22.99
N PHE A 537 11.02 8.26 22.56
CA PHE A 537 11.77 7.84 21.38
C PHE A 537 11.30 8.57 20.11
N SER A 538 9.99 8.75 19.94
CA SER A 538 9.38 9.56 18.88
C SER A 538 9.91 11.00 18.81
N ARG A 539 10.24 11.65 19.95
CA ARG A 539 10.85 12.99 19.97
C ARG A 539 12.30 12.96 19.49
N VAL A 540 13.09 11.99 19.94
CA VAL A 540 14.48 11.78 19.48
C VAL A 540 14.50 11.44 17.98
N LEU A 541 13.62 10.53 17.55
CA LEU A 541 13.47 10.16 16.15
C LEU A 541 13.06 11.35 15.28
N GLY A 542 12.12 12.20 15.74
CA GLY A 542 11.74 13.43 15.04
C GLY A 542 12.88 14.45 14.88
N LYS A 543 13.83 14.50 15.82
CA LYS A 543 15.05 15.32 15.73
C LYS A 543 16.11 14.71 14.79
N ILE A 544 16.33 13.39 14.86
CA ILE A 544 17.18 12.68 13.89
C ILE A 544 16.61 12.85 12.47
N TRP A 545 15.29 12.83 12.36
CA TRP A 545 14.55 12.97 11.11
C TRP A 545 14.70 14.34 10.43
N SER A 546 14.62 15.44 11.19
CA SER A 546 14.80 16.78 10.61
C SER A 546 16.21 16.95 10.02
N VAL A 547 17.23 16.36 10.65
CA VAL A 547 18.60 16.29 10.11
C VAL A 547 18.66 15.36 8.89
N ALA A 548 18.03 14.18 8.94
CA ALA A 548 17.98 13.24 7.81
C ALA A 548 17.39 13.85 6.54
N LEU A 549 16.33 14.67 6.67
CA LEU A 549 15.74 15.44 5.57
C LEU A 549 16.72 16.51 5.03
N LYS A 550 17.37 17.28 5.92
CA LYS A 550 18.35 18.34 5.56
C LYS A 550 19.54 17.80 4.75
N TYR A 551 20.01 16.59 5.07
CA TYR A 551 21.17 15.96 4.40
C TYR A 551 20.80 14.89 3.37
N HIS A 552 19.51 14.74 3.05
CA HIS A 552 19.01 13.77 2.06
C HIS A 552 19.54 12.34 2.28
N PHE A 553 19.43 11.89 3.53
CA PHE A 553 19.75 10.52 3.92
C PHE A 553 19.01 9.50 3.04
N ARG A 554 19.64 8.34 2.85
CA ARG A 554 18.96 7.19 2.26
C ARG A 554 18.14 6.55 3.36
N MET A 555 16.90 6.17 3.09
CA MET A 555 16.11 5.37 4.02
C MET A 555 15.94 3.98 3.40
N PRO A 556 16.74 2.97 3.80
CA PRO A 556 16.54 1.60 3.36
C PRO A 556 15.14 1.09 3.76
N PRO A 557 14.45 0.27 2.95
CA PRO A 557 13.10 -0.20 3.25
C PRO A 557 12.99 -0.92 4.61
N TYR A 558 14.01 -1.71 4.98
CA TYR A 558 14.06 -2.39 6.28
C TYR A 558 14.08 -1.39 7.45
N TYR A 559 14.77 -0.26 7.29
CA TYR A 559 14.90 0.76 8.33
C TYR A 559 13.59 1.54 8.52
N THR A 560 12.85 1.83 7.44
CA THR A 560 11.51 2.43 7.55
C THR A 560 10.51 1.51 8.25
N LEU A 561 10.55 0.21 7.95
CA LEU A 561 9.72 -0.81 8.63
C LEU A 561 10.06 -0.95 10.12
N LEU A 562 11.34 -0.89 10.45
CA LEU A 562 11.86 -0.91 11.82
C LEU A 562 11.38 0.30 12.63
N LEU A 563 11.51 1.51 12.07
CA LEU A 563 11.02 2.73 12.72
C LEU A 563 9.51 2.69 12.97
N ARG A 564 8.72 2.18 12.01
CA ARG A 564 7.27 1.96 12.20
C ARG A 564 6.99 1.01 13.36
N SER A 565 7.67 -0.12 13.42
CA SER A 565 7.50 -1.12 14.48
C SER A 565 7.74 -0.51 15.87
N LEU A 566 8.85 0.22 16.03
CA LEU A 566 9.19 0.89 17.29
C LEU A 566 8.21 2.00 17.64
N ALA A 567 7.78 2.80 16.66
CA ALA A 567 6.80 3.87 16.88
C ALA A 567 5.41 3.34 17.27
N SER A 568 4.96 2.24 16.67
CA SER A 568 3.70 1.57 17.02
C SER A 568 3.70 1.08 18.47
N LEU A 569 4.80 0.45 18.88
CA LEU A 569 4.93 -0.10 20.24
C LEU A 569 5.19 0.97 21.30
N GLU A 570 5.92 2.04 21.01
CA GLU A 570 5.95 3.22 21.89
C GLU A 570 4.55 3.86 21.99
N GLY A 571 3.81 4.00 20.89
CA GLY A 571 2.46 4.54 20.91
C GLY A 571 1.53 3.76 21.84
N LEU A 572 1.61 2.42 21.79
CA LEU A 572 0.88 1.53 22.68
C LEU A 572 1.36 1.67 24.15
N ALA A 573 2.67 1.70 24.38
CA ALA A 573 3.25 1.86 25.71
C ALA A 573 2.83 3.18 26.38
N VAL A 574 2.90 4.29 25.63
CA VAL A 574 2.50 5.64 26.08
C VAL A 574 0.98 5.75 26.29
N SER A 575 0.19 4.94 25.59
CA SER A 575 -1.25 4.86 25.81
C SER A 575 -1.58 4.16 27.14
N GLY A 576 -0.85 3.10 27.49
CA GLY A 576 -1.01 2.39 28.77
C GLY A 576 -0.41 3.10 29.98
N ASP A 577 0.74 3.75 29.80
CA ASP A 577 1.39 4.61 30.78
C ASP A 577 1.93 5.88 30.12
N LYS A 578 1.30 7.02 30.43
CA LYS A 578 1.70 8.34 29.89
C LYS A 578 3.11 8.77 30.30
N SER A 579 3.65 8.19 31.38
CA SER A 579 5.00 8.40 31.88
C SER A 579 6.04 7.40 31.35
N PHE A 580 5.62 6.46 30.49
CA PHE A 580 6.51 5.48 29.85
C PHE A 580 7.60 6.16 29.01
N LYS A 581 8.83 5.65 29.13
CA LYS A 581 10.01 6.11 28.40
C LYS A 581 10.76 4.93 27.78
N THR A 582 10.76 4.88 26.46
CA THR A 582 11.34 3.78 25.68
C THR A 582 12.83 3.54 25.96
N PHE A 583 13.63 4.60 26.16
CA PHE A 583 15.05 4.44 26.46
C PHE A 583 15.32 3.87 27.87
N GLU A 584 14.59 4.31 28.89
CA GLU A 584 14.72 3.76 30.26
C GLU A 584 14.34 2.27 30.30
N ALA A 585 13.32 1.86 29.55
CA ALA A 585 12.91 0.46 29.46
C ALA A 585 13.88 -0.41 28.62
N ALA A 586 14.47 0.14 27.55
CA ALA A 586 15.38 -0.60 26.67
C ALA A 586 16.81 -0.75 27.21
N TYR A 587 17.28 0.21 28.01
CA TYR A 587 18.68 0.28 28.40
C TYR A 587 19.17 -0.89 29.29
N PRO A 588 18.40 -1.43 30.26
CA PRO A 588 18.79 -2.61 31.02
C PRO A 588 19.09 -3.83 30.13
N TYR A 589 18.21 -4.13 29.18
CA TYR A 589 18.39 -5.21 28.21
C TYR A 589 19.65 -5.02 27.35
N VAL A 590 19.87 -3.80 26.86
CA VAL A 590 21.06 -3.44 26.09
C VAL A 590 22.35 -3.63 26.90
N VAL A 591 22.37 -3.19 28.17
CA VAL A 591 23.51 -3.38 29.07
C VAL A 591 23.74 -4.86 29.36
N GLN A 592 22.68 -5.61 29.69
CA GLN A 592 22.77 -7.06 29.91
C GLN A 592 23.37 -7.77 28.70
N LYS A 593 22.88 -7.49 27.49
CA LYS A 593 23.41 -8.06 26.24
C LYS A 593 24.89 -7.76 26.03
N LEU A 594 25.34 -6.53 26.28
CA LEU A 594 26.76 -6.17 26.14
C LEU A 594 27.67 -6.88 27.15
N LEU A 595 27.13 -7.29 28.30
CA LEU A 595 27.86 -7.99 29.36
C LEU A 595 27.83 -9.52 29.16
N THR A 596 26.83 -10.08 28.50
CA THR A 596 26.70 -11.53 28.24
C THR A 596 27.23 -11.96 26.87
N ASP A 597 27.04 -11.15 25.82
CA ASP A 597 27.51 -11.45 24.46
C ASP A 597 29.00 -11.10 24.32
N ASN A 598 29.84 -12.13 24.22
CA ASN A 598 31.29 -12.01 24.07
C ASN A 598 31.76 -11.96 22.59
N SER A 599 30.93 -11.53 21.65
CA SER A 599 31.34 -11.31 20.26
C SER A 599 32.38 -10.18 20.13
N ALA A 600 33.14 -10.20 19.04
CA ALA A 600 34.10 -9.12 18.75
C ALA A 600 33.41 -7.75 18.57
N ALA A 601 32.17 -7.73 18.07
CA ALA A 601 31.39 -6.53 17.86
C ALA A 601 30.90 -5.93 19.19
N THR A 602 30.28 -6.73 20.06
CA THR A 602 29.82 -6.29 21.38
C THR A 602 30.98 -5.87 22.28
N ARG A 603 32.12 -6.58 22.26
CA ARG A 603 33.35 -6.13 22.94
C ARG A 603 33.82 -4.75 22.45
N LYS A 604 33.85 -4.51 21.13
CA LYS A 604 34.22 -3.20 20.56
C LYS A 604 33.28 -2.09 21.04
N ILE A 605 31.98 -2.36 21.07
CA ILE A 605 30.97 -1.43 21.58
C ILE A 605 31.19 -1.17 23.09
N LEU A 606 31.30 -2.21 23.91
CA LEU A 606 31.55 -2.10 25.36
C LEU A 606 32.82 -1.29 25.66
N HIS A 607 33.91 -1.56 24.95
CA HIS A 607 35.15 -0.79 25.06
C HIS A 607 34.94 0.69 24.73
N SER A 608 34.17 1.01 23.68
CA SER A 608 33.90 2.42 23.30
C SER A 608 33.14 3.23 24.37
N VAL A 609 32.33 2.53 25.18
CA VAL A 609 31.54 3.15 26.26
C VAL A 609 32.35 3.27 27.55
N VAL A 610 33.00 2.18 27.96
CA VAL A 610 33.71 2.05 29.23
C VAL A 610 35.07 2.74 29.20
N LEU A 611 35.73 2.82 28.05
CA LEU A 611 37.03 3.46 27.88
C LEU A 611 36.91 4.79 27.12
N ASN A 612 37.85 5.70 27.36
CA ASN A 612 38.02 6.89 26.52
C ASN A 612 39.03 6.64 25.37
N ARG A 613 39.26 7.64 24.51
CA ARG A 613 40.22 7.53 23.39
C ARG A 613 41.68 7.27 23.81
N LYS A 614 42.01 7.42 25.10
CA LYS A 614 43.33 7.12 25.71
C LYS A 614 43.38 5.75 26.40
N MET A 615 42.33 4.93 26.27
CA MET A 615 42.16 3.65 26.98
C MET A 615 42.02 3.78 28.52
N GLU A 616 41.65 4.95 29.03
CA GLU A 616 41.39 5.17 30.46
C GLU A 616 39.91 4.87 30.79
N PHE A 617 39.64 4.31 31.97
CA PHE A 617 38.29 3.98 32.42
C PHE A 617 37.41 5.21 32.69
N ARG A 618 36.22 5.25 32.08
CA ARG A 618 35.16 6.23 32.36
C ARG A 618 34.33 5.75 33.56
N TRP A 619 34.88 5.86 34.77
CA TRP A 619 34.32 5.31 36.00
C TRP A 619 32.83 5.60 36.23
N GLN A 620 32.35 6.81 35.91
CA GLN A 620 30.93 7.18 36.01
C GLN A 620 30.02 6.30 35.12
N ARG A 621 30.48 5.98 33.89
CA ARG A 621 29.74 5.12 32.95
C ARG A 621 29.81 3.65 33.34
N LEU A 622 30.96 3.20 33.85
CA LEU A 622 31.09 1.85 34.40
C LEU A 622 30.17 1.66 35.61
N ALA A 623 30.07 2.64 36.50
CA ALA A 623 29.14 2.63 37.62
C ALA A 623 27.67 2.63 37.18
N LEU A 624 27.32 3.35 36.11
CA LEU A 624 25.98 3.28 35.49
C LEU A 624 25.69 1.86 34.94
N PHE A 625 26.61 1.29 34.18
CA PHE A 625 26.48 -0.08 33.63
C PHE A 625 26.30 -1.12 34.74
N LEU A 626 27.11 -1.06 35.80
CA LEU A 626 27.02 -1.99 36.93
C LEU A 626 25.76 -1.78 37.79
N ARG A 627 25.22 -0.56 37.85
CA ARG A 627 23.93 -0.27 38.53
C ARG A 627 22.77 -0.83 37.71
N VAL A 628 22.78 -0.60 36.41
CA VAL A 628 21.69 -0.98 35.49
C VAL A 628 21.68 -2.49 35.24
N GLY A 629 22.83 -3.13 35.00
CA GLY A 629 22.94 -4.58 34.79
C GLY A 629 22.86 -5.43 36.07
N LYS A 630 22.52 -4.83 37.22
CA LYS A 630 22.20 -5.55 38.47
C LYS A 630 20.69 -5.72 38.67
N ALA A 631 19.88 -4.94 37.95
CA ALA A 631 18.42 -5.07 37.89
C ALA A 631 18.03 -6.13 36.84
#